data_AF-A0A6G8F1Z0-F1
#
_entry.id   AF-A0A6G8F1Z0-F1
#
_cell.length_a   1.000
_cell.length_b   1.000
_cell.length_c   1.000
_cell.angle_alpha   90.00
_cell.angle_beta   90.00
_cell.angle_gamma   90.00
#
_symmetry.space_group_name_H-M   'P 1'
#
loop_
_entity.id
_entity.type
_entity.pdbx_description
1 polymer ?
#
loop_
_entity_poly.entity_id
_entity_poly.type
_entity_poly.pdbx_seq_one_letter_code
_entity_poly.pdbx_strand_id
1 'polypeptide(L)' 'MIGIFYQLGGKYGLSPEMRLLLTVGLCGGFTTFSTFSYEGMALLGSGHYGTYLLYASLSLVLGLMATAIPVLFFRA' A
#
# COMPACT_ATOMS: atom_id res chain seq x y z
N MET A 1 1.67 -3.14 -4.40
CA MET A 1 1.53 -4.61 -4.47
C MET A 1 0.11 -5.07 -4.83
N ILE A 2 -0.94 -4.54 -4.19
CA ILE A 2 -2.34 -4.90 -4.51
C ILE A 2 -2.69 -4.76 -6.00
N GLY A 3 -2.22 -3.70 -6.67
CA GLY A 3 -2.50 -3.49 -8.11
C GLY A 3 -2.01 -4.63 -9.01
N ILE A 4 -0.87 -5.26 -8.69
CA ILE A 4 -0.32 -6.40 -9.44
C ILE A 4 -1.24 -7.61 -9.31
N PHE A 5 -1.61 -7.97 -8.07
CA PHE A 5 -2.48 -9.13 -7.81
C PHE A 5 -3.91 -8.91 -8.34
N TYR A 6 -4.40 -7.68 -8.31
CA TYR A 6 -5.72 -7.36 -8.85
C TYR A 6 -5.77 -7.54 -10.36
N GLN A 7 -4.76 -7.05 -11.11
CA GLN A 7 -4.71 -7.21 -12.56
C GLN A 7 -4.35 -8.63 -13.00
N LEU A 8 -3.33 -9.25 -12.42
CA LEU A 8 -2.95 -10.63 -12.74
C LEU A 8 -4.07 -11.62 -12.37
N GLY A 9 -4.74 -11.42 -11.23
CA GLY A 9 -5.85 -12.28 -10.84
C GLY A 9 -7.04 -12.20 -11.79
N GLY A 10 -7.31 -11.03 -12.38
CA GLY A 10 -8.31 -10.89 -13.44
C GLY A 10 -7.87 -11.53 -14.76
N LYS A 11 -6.59 -11.42 -15.13
CA LYS A 11 -6.06 -11.90 -16.42
C LYS A 11 -5.85 -13.43 -16.45
N TYR A 12 -5.52 -14.04 -15.31
CA TYR A 12 -5.26 -15.48 -15.18
C TYR A 12 -6.44 -16.27 -14.58
N GLY A 13 -7.59 -15.64 -14.35
CA GLY A 13 -8.79 -16.32 -13.84
C GLY A 13 -8.61 -16.87 -12.42
N LEU A 14 -7.89 -16.16 -11.54
CA LEU A 14 -7.76 -16.58 -10.14
C LEU A 14 -9.12 -16.55 -9.45
N SER A 15 -9.38 -17.58 -8.63
CA SER A 15 -10.61 -17.65 -7.85
C SER A 15 -10.73 -16.44 -6.90
N PRO A 16 -11.96 -15.99 -6.59
CA PRO A 16 -12.19 -14.84 -5.70
C PRO A 16 -11.50 -14.98 -4.34
N GLU A 17 -11.43 -16.19 -3.80
CA GLU A 17 -10.82 -16.51 -2.51
C GLU A 17 -9.30 -16.31 -2.55
N MET A 18 -8.65 -16.74 -3.64
CA MET A 18 -7.21 -16.56 -3.81
C MET A 18 -6.85 -15.08 -3.98
N ARG A 19 -7.70 -14.30 -4.66
CA ARG A 19 -7.54 -12.84 -4.75
C ARG A 19 -7.66 -12.19 -3.37
N LEU A 20 -8.64 -12.60 -2.57
CA LEU A 20 -8.82 -12.14 -1.18
C LEU A 20 -7.61 -12.47 -0.30
N LEU A 21 -7.08 -13.68 -0.38
CA LEU A 21 -5.91 -14.09 0.39
C LEU A 21 -4.66 -13.25 0.03
N LEU A 22 -4.44 -12.96 -1.25
CA LEU A 22 -3.28 -12.19 -1.70
C LEU A 22 -3.41 -10.69 -1.45
N THR A 23 -4.60 -10.11 -1.56
CA THR A 23 -4.80 -8.66 -1.35
C THR A 23 -5.06 -8.32 0.12
N VAL A 24 -5.98 -9.03 0.78
CA VAL A 24 -6.34 -8.75 2.18
C VAL A 24 -5.39 -9.46 3.14
N GLY A 25 -5.04 -10.72 2.87
CA GLY A 25 -4.13 -11.49 3.73
C GLY A 25 -2.68 -11.03 3.58
N LEU A 26 -2.07 -11.27 2.41
CA LEU A 26 -0.66 -10.99 2.17
C LEU A 26 -0.38 -9.48 2.12
N CYS A 27 -1.01 -8.72 1.21
CA CYS A 27 -0.73 -7.28 1.14
C CYS A 27 -1.20 -6.54 2.38
N GLY A 28 -2.38 -6.87 2.93
CA GLY A 28 -2.86 -6.28 4.18
C GLY A 28 -1.97 -6.57 5.38
N GLY A 29 -1.39 -7.77 5.48
CA GLY A 29 -0.45 -8.14 6.54
C GLY A 29 0.90 -7.41 6.45
N PHE A 30 1.37 -7.09 5.24
CA PHE A 30 2.61 -6.32 5.05
C PHE A 30 2.41 -4.79 5.13
N THR A 31 1.21 -4.27 4.91
CA THR A 31 0.91 -2.83 5.02
C THR A 31 0.15 -2.51 6.31
N THR A 32 0.87 -2.09 7.34
CA THR A 32 0.31 -1.74 8.66
C THR A 32 0.05 -0.23 8.79
N PHE A 33 -1.22 0.17 8.68
CA PHE A 33 -1.64 1.56 8.92
C PHE A 33 -1.50 1.97 10.40
N SER A 34 -1.60 1.02 11.33
CA SER A 34 -1.44 1.27 12.76
C SER A 34 -0.02 1.67 13.11
N THR A 35 1.00 1.02 12.51
CA THR A 35 2.40 1.40 12.69
C THR A 35 2.67 2.79 12.12
N PHE A 36 2.19 3.07 10.91
CA PHE A 36 2.27 4.41 10.30
C PHE A 36 1.68 5.49 11.21
N SER A 37 0.51 5.24 11.78
CA SER A 37 -0.17 6.20 12.67
C SER A 37 0.56 6.37 14.01
N TYR A 38 1.07 5.28 14.59
CA TYR A 38 1.81 5.31 15.85
C TYR A 38 3.12 6.09 15.71
N GLU A 39 3.92 5.79 14.68
CA GLU A 39 5.17 6.51 14.39
C GLU A 39 4.89 7.97 14.02
N GLY A 40 3.82 8.23 13.26
CA GLY A 40 3.37 9.58 12.94
C GLY A 40 3.05 10.39 14.20
N MET A 41 2.28 9.81 15.12
CA MET A 41 1.98 10.45 16.41
C MET A 41 3.23 10.65 17.28
N ALA A 42 4.17 9.70 17.27
CA ALA A 42 5.44 9.85 17.99
C ALA A 42 6.29 11.01 17.44
N LEU A 43 6.35 11.18 16.11
CA LEU A 43 7.06 12.29 15.45
C LEU A 43 6.39 13.64 15.73
N LEU A 44 5.05 13.68 15.72
CA LEU A 44 4.28 14.88 16.08
C LEU A 44 4.47 15.26 17.55
N GLY A 45 4.43 14.28 18.45
CA GLY A 45 4.61 14.48 19.89
C GLY A 45 6.04 14.91 20.29
N SER A 46 7.03 14.53 19.48
CA SER A 46 8.44 14.93 19.67
C SER A 46 8.80 16.25 18.98
N GLY A 47 7.83 16.96 18.37
CA GLY A 47 8.04 18.25 17.71
C GLY A 47 8.73 18.19 16.34
N HIS A 48 8.98 16.99 15.80
CA HIS A 48 9.65 16.77 14.51
C HIS A 48 8.67 16.84 13.33
N TYR A 49 7.99 17.98 13.17
CA TYR A 49 6.95 18.16 12.14
C TYR A 49 7.47 18.00 10.70
N GLY A 50 8.70 18.43 10.43
CA GLY A 50 9.33 18.28 9.11
C GLY A 50 9.55 16.81 8.74
N THR A 51 10.07 16.01 9.67
CA THR A 51 10.27 14.57 9.48
C THR A 51 8.95 13.84 9.34
N TYR A 52 7.93 14.22 10.13
CA TYR A 52 6.57 13.70 9.98
C TYR A 52 6.00 13.96 8.58
N LEU A 53 6.09 15.20 8.08
CA LEU A 53 5.60 15.54 6.74
C LEU A 53 6.31 14.75 5.65
N LEU A 54 7.63 14.62 5.74
CA LEU A 54 8.42 13.79 4.83
C LEU A 54 7.97 12.33 4.88
N TYR A 55 7.89 11.74 6.08
CA TYR A 55 7.46 10.36 6.27
C TYR A 55 6.05 10.10 5.74
N ALA A 56 5.10 11.00 6.05
CA ALA A 56 3.72 10.91 5.60
C ALA A 56 3.61 11.03 4.07
N SER A 57 4.25 12.05 3.48
CA SER A 57 4.20 12.28 2.03
C SER A 57 4.88 11.15 1.25
N LEU A 58 6.06 10.69 1.68
CA LEU A 58 6.76 9.57 1.02
C LEU A 58 5.93 8.29 1.10
N SER A 59 5.37 7.97 2.27
CA SER A 59 4.53 6.79 2.46
C SER A 59 3.31 6.82 1.53
N LEU A 60 2.66 7.98 1.40
CA LEU A 60 1.50 8.16 0.53
C LEU A 60 1.86 8.07 -0.95
N VAL A 61 2.91 8.78 -1.38
CA VAL A 61 3.34 8.80 -2.79
C VAL A 61 3.82 7.42 -3.22
N LEU A 62 4.69 6.77 -2.45
CA LEU A 62 5.18 5.44 -2.76
C LEU A 62 4.05 4.41 -2.75
N GLY A 63 3.12 4.48 -1.79
CA GLY A 63 1.96 3.62 -1.75
C GLY A 63 1.04 3.77 -2.97
N LEU A 64 0.78 5.01 -3.40
CA LEU A 64 0.03 5.31 -4.60
C LEU A 64 0.75 4.82 -5.86
N MET A 65 2.05 5.10 -6.01
CA MET A 65 2.83 4.65 -7.17
C MET A 65 2.89 3.12 -7.25
N ALA A 66 3.07 2.43 -6.12
CA ALA A 66 3.08 0.97 -6.04
C ALA A 66 1.72 0.31 -6.39
N THR A 67 0.66 1.11 -6.51
CA THR A 67 -0.66 0.67 -6.96
C THR A 67 -0.97 1.16 -8.37
N ALA A 68 -0.64 2.41 -8.70
CA ALA A 68 -0.92 3.04 -9.98
C ALA A 68 -0.04 2.50 -11.13
N ILE A 69 1.27 2.28 -10.90
CA ILE A 69 2.19 1.79 -11.94
C ILE A 69 1.71 0.44 -12.52
N PRO A 70 1.43 -0.60 -11.70
CA PRO A 70 0.91 -1.86 -12.22
C PRO A 70 -0.41 -1.71 -12.96
N VAL A 71 -1.34 -0.94 -12.40
CA VAL A 71 -2.68 -0.75 -12.99
C VAL A 71 -2.58 -0.11 -14.36
N LEU A 72 -1.71 0.89 -14.54
CA LEU A 72 -1.48 1.54 -15.82
C LEU A 72 -0.73 0.62 -16.81
N PHE A 73 0.33 -0.05 -16.35
CA PHE A 73 1.14 -0.93 -17.19
C PHE A 73 0.36 -2.12 -17.75
N PHE A 74 -0.54 -2.72 -16.96
CA PHE A 74 -1.36 -3.86 -17.39
C PHE A 74 -2.67 -3.44 -18.09
N ARG A 75 -2.99 -2.14 -18.12
CA ARG A 75 -4.14 -1.58 -18.84
C ARG A 75 -3.78 -1.12 -20.26
N ALA A 76 -2.51 -0.80 -20.51
CA ALA A 76 -1.94 -0.61 -21.85
C ALA A 76 -1.73 -1.97 -22.54
#